data_AF-A0A966L0P3-F1
#
_entry.id   AF-A0A966L0P3-F1
#
_cell.length_a   1.000
_cell.length_b   1.000
_cell.length_c   1.000
_cell.angle_alpha   90.00
_cell.angle_beta   90.00
_cell.angle_gamma   90.00
#
_symmetry.space_group_name_H-M   'P 1'
#
loop_
_entity.id
_entity.type
_entity.pdbx_description
1 polymer ?
#
loop_
_entity_poly.entity_id
_entity_poly.type
_entity_poly.pdbx_seq_one_letter_code
_entity_poly.pdbx_strand_id
1 'polypeptide(L)' 'GRELAYPDKGFELADKIIQAFSDIAIVSFKPKMEGRNMIFSLEPNKETLKRFKERRDKDAKKNENE' A
#
# COMPACT_ATOMS: atom_id res chain seq x y z
N GLY A 1 -24.96 -4.34 -0.73
CA GLY A 1 -25.71 -5.43 -0.09
C GLY A 1 -24.84 -6.63 0.22
N ARG A 2 -24.11 -7.16 -0.77
CA ARG A 2 -23.26 -8.36 -0.62
C ARG A 2 -22.04 -8.18 0.29
N GLU A 3 -21.51 -6.96 0.40
CA GLU A 3 -20.37 -6.67 1.29
C GLU A 3 -20.73 -6.75 2.78
N LEU A 4 -21.97 -6.43 3.16
CA LEU A 4 -22.47 -6.65 4.52
C LEU A 4 -22.76 -8.13 4.81
N ALA A 5 -23.00 -8.93 3.76
CA ALA A 5 -23.36 -10.34 3.91
C ALA A 5 -22.16 -11.25 4.17
N TYR A 6 -20.94 -10.82 3.78
CA TYR A 6 -19.72 -11.61 3.94
C TYR A 6 -18.52 -10.71 4.29
N PRO A 7 -18.53 -10.01 5.44
CA PRO A 7 -17.40 -9.19 5.88
C PRO A 7 -16.10 -9.99 5.95
N ASP A 8 -16.17 -11.26 6.35
CA ASP A 8 -15.00 -12.16 6.46
C ASP A 8 -14.27 -12.34 5.12
N LYS A 9 -15.01 -12.43 4.00
CA LYS A 9 -14.41 -12.51 2.67
C LYS A 9 -13.72 -11.20 2.27
N GLY A 10 -14.25 -10.07 2.73
CA GLY A 10 -13.61 -8.77 2.57
C GLY A 10 -12.27 -8.72 3.31
N PHE A 11 -12.23 -9.21 4.55
CA PHE A 11 -11.00 -9.26 5.35
C PHE A 11 -9.98 -10.21 4.74
N GLU A 12 -10.40 -11.38 4.25
CA GLU A 12 -9.51 -12.31 3.55
C GLU A 12 -8.89 -11.69 2.29
N LEU A 13 -9.68 -10.93 1.53
CA LEU A 13 -9.17 -10.19 0.37
C LEU A 13 -8.19 -9.08 0.78
N ALA A 14 -8.50 -8.34 1.84
CA ALA A 14 -7.63 -7.29 2.35
C ALA A 14 -6.27 -7.87 2.81
N ASP A 15 -6.29 -9.01 3.50
CA ASP A 15 -5.07 -9.70 3.92
C ASP A 15 -4.25 -10.19 2.72
N LYS A 16 -4.89 -10.73 1.67
CA LYS A 16 -4.19 -11.11 0.43
C LYS A 16 -3.53 -9.92 -0.24
N ILE A 17 -4.19 -8.77 -0.27
CA ILE A 17 -3.62 -7.52 -0.81
C ILE A 17 -2.42 -7.11 0.06
N ILE A 18 -2.58 -7.03 1.38
CA ILE A 18 -1.49 -6.64 2.29
C ILE A 18 -0.27 -7.55 2.13
N GLN A 19 -0.47 -8.87 2.06
CA GLN A 19 0.61 -9.83 1.85
C GLN A 19 1.34 -9.61 0.52
N ALA A 20 0.60 -9.30 -0.56
CA ALA A 20 1.19 -9.02 -1.87
C ALA A 20 2.09 -7.77 -1.90
N PHE A 21 1.92 -6.84 -0.93
CA PHE A 21 2.74 -5.62 -0.81
C PHE A 21 3.76 -5.68 0.36
N SER A 22 3.90 -6.82 1.03
CA SER A 22 4.70 -6.94 2.26
C SER A 22 6.20 -6.68 2.08
N ASP A 23 6.72 -6.79 0.86
CA ASP A 23 8.11 -6.54 0.49
C ASP A 23 8.42 -5.03 0.36
N ILE A 24 7.43 -4.22 0.00
CA ILE A 24 7.61 -2.79 -0.30
C ILE A 24 6.81 -1.84 0.59
N ALA A 25 5.84 -2.33 1.35
CA ALA A 25 4.95 -1.52 2.17
C ALA A 25 4.75 -2.08 3.58
N ILE A 26 4.32 -1.20 4.49
CA ILE A 26 3.87 -1.50 5.83
C ILE A 26 2.41 -1.08 5.99
N VAL A 27 1.68 -1.78 6.87
CA VAL A 27 0.29 -1.42 7.19
C VAL A 27 0.30 -0.25 8.17
N SER A 28 -0.13 0.94 7.73
CA SER A 28 -0.30 2.09 8.62
C SER A 28 -1.69 2.10 9.27
N PHE A 29 -2.70 1.62 8.56
CA PHE A 29 -4.05 1.45 9.08
C PHE A 29 -4.60 0.08 8.71
N LYS A 30 -4.93 -0.75 9.72
CA LYS A 30 -5.45 -2.10 9.51
C LYS A 30 -6.83 -2.09 8.86
N PRO A 31 -7.20 -3.14 8.09
CA PRO A 31 -8.55 -3.28 7.56
C PRO A 31 -9.63 -3.11 8.64
N LYS A 32 -10.58 -2.21 8.38
CA LYS A 32 -11.79 -2.02 9.17
C LYS A 32 -13.00 -1.83 8.26
N MET A 33 -14.18 -2.13 8.78
CA MET A 33 -15.43 -1.75 8.15
C MET A 33 -15.85 -0.35 8.61
N GLU A 34 -16.11 0.55 7.65
CA GLU A 34 -16.81 1.81 7.86
C GLU A 34 -18.14 1.78 7.08
N GLY A 35 -19.20 1.42 7.80
CA GLY A 35 -20.53 1.20 7.22
C GLY A 35 -20.52 0.05 6.22
N ARG A 36 -20.64 0.39 4.93
CA ARG A 36 -20.63 -0.60 3.83
C ARG A 36 -19.26 -0.80 3.21
N ASN A 37 -18.28 0.04 3.55
CA ASN A 37 -16.97 0.03 2.92
C ASN A 37 -15.94 -0.63 3.85
N MET A 38 -14.97 -1.33 3.28
CA MET A 38 -13.76 -1.74 3.99
C MET A 38 -12.63 -0.76 3.65
N ILE A 39 -11.93 -0.25 4.67
CA ILE A 39 -10.86 0.74 4.52
C ILE A 39 -9.60 0.25 5.23
N PHE A 40 -8.46 0.35 4.56
CA PHE A 40 -7.11 0.13 5.08
C PHE A 40 -6.12 1.04 4.35
N SER A 41 -4.95 1.25 4.95
CA SER A 41 -3.89 2.08 4.37
C SER A 41 -2.55 1.38 4.46
N LEU A 42 -1.81 1.46 3.34
CA LEU A 42 -0.44 1.00 3.21
C LEU A 42 0.46 2.21 3.02
N GLU A 43 1.61 2.19 3.67
CA GLU A 43 2.68 3.17 3.48
C GLU A 43 3.94 2.48 2.98
N PRO A 44 4.73 3.11 2.10
CA PRO A 44 6.01 2.55 1.67
C PRO A 44 6.92 2.29 2.86
N ASN A 45 7.61 1.15 2.86
CA ASN A 45 8.61 0.90 3.88
C ASN A 45 9.84 1.81 3.68
N LYS A 46 10.67 1.94 4.72
CA LYS A 46 11.82 2.85 4.72
C LYS A 46 12.79 2.58 3.57
N GLU A 47 13.00 1.31 3.25
CA GLU A 47 13.89 0.90 2.16
C GLU A 47 13.34 1.30 0.80
N THR A 48 12.06 1.06 0.56
CA THR A 48 11.34 1.48 -0.65
C THR A 48 11.41 2.99 -0.79
N LEU A 49 11.14 3.74 0.27
CA LEU A 49 11.21 5.21 0.27
C LEU A 49 12.63 5.70 -0.07
N LYS A 50 13.66 5.06 0.47
CA LYS A 50 15.07 5.37 0.14
C LYS A 50 15.36 5.12 -1.34
N ARG A 51 14.97 3.95 -1.87
CA ARG A 51 15.13 3.60 -3.30
C ARG A 51 14.39 4.58 -4.22
N PHE A 52 13.22 5.07 -3.83
CA PHE A 52 12.50 6.10 -4.59
C PHE A 52 13.22 7.45 -4.61
N LYS A 53 13.78 7.89 -3.46
CA LYS A 53 14.58 9.12 -3.39
C LYS A 53 15.84 9.01 -4.25
N GLU A 54 16.58 7.91 -4.13
CA GLU A 54 17.81 7.69 -4.92
C GLU A 54 17.55 7.67 -6.43
N ARG A 55 16.44 7.07 -6.89
CA ARG A 55 16.04 7.09 -8.30
C ARG A 55 15.72 8.51 -8.76
N ARG A 56 14.90 9.24 -7.99
CA ARG A 56 14.55 10.63 -8.31
C ARG A 56 15.77 11.55 -8.40
N ASP A 57 16.73 11.40 -7.50
CA ASP A 57 17.96 12.20 -7.49
C ASP A 57 18.88 11.87 -8.68
N LYS A 58 18.91 10.60 -9.12
CA LYS A 58 19.63 10.19 -10.34
C LYS A 58 19.00 10.76 -11.60
N ASP A 59 17.67 10.70 -11.70
CA ASP A 59 16.94 11.23 -12.86
C ASP A 59 17.09 12.76 -12.97
N ALA A 60 17.06 13.47 -11.84
CA ALA A 60 17.29 14.92 -11.80
C ALA A 60 18.70 15.30 -12.30
N LYS A 61 19.74 14.59 -11.85
CA LYS A 61 21.13 14.82 -12.28
C LYS A 61 21.40 14.45 -13.73
N LYS A 62 20.60 13.55 -14.31
CA LYS A 62 20.72 13.18 -15.72
C LYS A 62 20.19 14.31 -16.62
N ASN A 63 19.04 14.88 -16.26
CA ASN A 63 18.42 15.96 -17.03
C ASN A 63 19.16 17.31 -16.94
N GLU A 64 20.02 17.52 -15.95
CA GLU A 64 20.89 18.71 -15.87
C GLU A 64 22.16 18.61 -16.75
N ASN A 65 22.48 17.40 -17.23
CA ASN A 65 23.68 17.11 -18.04
C ASN A 65 23.36 16.81 -19.52
N GLU A 66 22.08 16.89 -19.93
CA GLU A 66 21.59 16.86 -21.32
C GLU A 66 21.15 18.26 -21.76
#